data_AF-A0A4Q2IW27-F1
#
_entry.id   AF-A0A4Q2IW27-F1
#
_cell.length_a   1.000
_cell.length_b   1.000
_cell.length_c   1.000
_cell.angle_alpha   90.00
_cell.angle_beta   90.00
_cell.angle_gamma   90.00
#
_symmetry.space_group_name_H-M   'P 1'
#
loop_
_entity.id
_entity.type
_entity.pdbx_description
1 polymer ?
#
loop_
_entity_poly.entity_id
_entity_poly.type
_entity_poly.pdbx_seq_one_letter_code
_entity_poly.pdbx_strand_id
1 'polypeptide(L)'
;MNSRRIPKEQMTPYQRWEMASFDEDREADIPDADLAPPEPVIVPAVSEEEIAAIREQAHTEAYEEGLKQGHAAGYAAGARAAYTAGAEQNAEVLQQLRDIAVGFTTQVAASGETIAPQLLDLALDVAKAMLKTALPARPELVLPIVTAAMHALPGLQLPATLSLHPADAELVREHIGEDLSANGWLIAVSGDIERGSCRVDNNANQIDGSSATRWRRVAASLSKESDWLA
;
A
#
# COMPACT_ATOMS: atom_id res chain seq x y z
N MET A 1 10.36 51.71 7.66
CA MET A 1 11.56 52.56 7.52
C MET A 1 11.32 53.61 6.44
N ASN A 2 11.12 54.88 6.81
CA ASN A 2 10.93 55.99 5.87
C ASN A 2 12.30 56.60 5.51
N SER A 3 12.78 56.36 4.30
CA SER A 3 14.04 56.95 3.79
C SER A 3 13.83 58.42 3.43
N ARG A 4 14.42 59.32 4.21
CA ARG A 4 14.39 60.78 4.01
C ARG A 4 15.30 61.16 2.82
N ARG A 5 14.79 61.11 1.59
CA ARG A 5 15.51 61.59 0.40
C ARG A 5 15.40 63.13 0.29
N ILE A 6 16.45 63.85 0.68
CA ILE A 6 17.21 64.68 -0.26
C ILE A 6 16.47 65.33 -1.46
N PRO A 7 15.54 66.32 -1.36
CA PRO A 7 14.95 66.93 -2.55
C PRO A 7 16.02 67.57 -3.44
N LYS A 8 15.92 67.38 -4.76
CA LYS A 8 16.96 67.76 -5.75
C LYS A 8 17.31 69.25 -5.75
N GLU A 9 16.38 70.09 -5.30
CA GLU A 9 16.54 71.55 -5.16
C GLU A 9 17.47 71.96 -4.01
N GLN A 10 17.71 71.05 -3.04
CA GLN A 10 18.63 71.26 -1.92
C GLN A 10 20.02 70.65 -2.18
N MET A 11 20.26 70.10 -3.37
CA MET A 11 21.59 69.63 -3.76
C MET A 11 22.42 70.82 -4.22
N THR A 12 23.44 71.19 -3.44
CA THR A 12 24.46 72.13 -3.90
C THR A 12 25.13 71.56 -5.16
N PRO A 13 25.35 72.36 -6.22
CA PRO A 13 26.03 71.90 -7.43
C PRO A 13 27.37 71.28 -7.07
N TYR A 14 27.72 70.15 -7.69
CA TYR A 14 29.01 69.50 -7.51
C TYR A 14 30.12 70.49 -7.88
N GLN A 15 30.85 70.99 -6.88
CA GLN A 15 32.09 71.72 -7.11
C GLN A 15 33.21 70.71 -7.20
N ARG A 16 33.92 70.75 -8.34
CA ARG A 16 35.10 69.93 -8.55
C ARG A 16 36.17 70.40 -7.56
N TRP A 17 36.62 69.48 -6.71
CA TRP A 17 37.71 69.78 -5.79
C TRP A 17 38.99 70.01 -6.61
N GLU A 18 39.55 71.21 -6.50
CA GLU A 18 40.87 71.56 -7.02
C GLU A 18 41.80 71.74 -5.81
N MET A 19 42.92 71.02 -5.81
CA MET A 19 44.00 71.31 -4.86
C MET A 19 44.51 72.72 -5.14
N ALA A 20 44.60 73.55 -4.11
CA ALA A 20 45.31 74.82 -4.22
C ALA A 20 46.74 74.53 -4.68
N SER A 21 47.14 75.13 -5.80
CA SER A 21 48.52 75.16 -6.27
C SER A 21 49.39 75.74 -5.15
N PHE A 22 50.45 75.03 -4.76
CA PHE A 22 51.39 75.50 -3.73
C PHE A 22 52.46 76.46 -4.28
N ASP A 23 52.37 76.87 -5.56
CA ASP A 23 53.49 77.52 -6.27
C ASP A 23 53.10 78.76 -7.09
N GLU A 24 52.02 79.47 -6.72
CA GLU A 24 51.75 80.82 -7.24
C GLU A 24 51.24 81.73 -6.12
N ASP A 25 51.96 82.84 -5.90
CA ASP A 25 51.52 84.01 -5.11
C ASP A 25 50.28 84.63 -5.78
N ARG A 26 49.13 84.01 -5.55
CA ARG A 26 47.84 84.57 -5.92
C ARG A 26 47.26 85.25 -4.69
N GLU A 27 47.44 86.55 -4.63
CA GLU A 27 46.80 87.44 -3.66
C GLU A 27 45.28 87.32 -3.88
N ALA A 28 44.64 86.50 -3.04
CA ALA A 28 43.19 86.36 -3.01
C ALA A 28 42.63 87.65 -2.41
N ASP A 29 41.91 88.41 -3.23
CA ASP A 29 41.11 89.55 -2.80
C ASP A 29 39.94 89.01 -1.95
N ILE A 30 40.17 88.89 -0.64
CA ILE A 30 39.15 88.53 0.34
C ILE A 30 38.46 89.84 0.72
N PRO A 31 37.14 90.01 0.47
CA PRO A 31 36.41 91.18 0.94
C PRO A 31 36.51 91.25 2.47
N ASP A 32 36.99 92.39 2.98
CA ASP A 32 37.12 92.73 4.39
C ASP A 32 35.73 92.89 5.02
N ALA A 33 35.06 91.77 5.22
CA ALA A 33 33.92 91.66 6.12
C ALA A 33 34.48 91.43 7.51
N ASP A 34 34.22 92.40 8.40
CA ASP A 34 34.45 92.38 9.86
C ASP A 34 34.11 91.00 10.47
N LEU A 35 35.05 90.07 10.39
CA LEU A 35 35.01 88.77 11.02
C LEU A 35 35.70 88.99 12.37
N ALA A 36 34.88 89.39 13.35
CA ALA A 36 35.26 89.29 14.75
C ALA A 36 35.91 87.89 14.98
N PRO A 37 36.98 87.79 15.77
CA PRO A 37 37.62 86.52 16.06
C PRO A 37 36.53 85.51 16.46
N PRO A 38 36.45 84.32 15.85
CA PRO A 38 35.45 83.34 16.27
C PRO A 38 35.64 83.13 17.76
N GLU A 39 34.58 83.41 18.55
CA GLU A 39 34.59 83.15 19.97
C GLU A 39 35.03 81.70 20.18
N PRO A 40 35.96 81.42 21.12
CA PRO A 40 36.38 80.07 21.37
C PRO A 40 35.13 79.26 21.73
N VAL A 41 34.73 78.34 20.85
CA VAL A 41 33.70 77.36 21.16
C VAL A 41 34.29 76.49 22.25
N ILE A 42 33.94 76.79 23.50
CA ILE A 42 34.29 75.98 24.66
C ILE A 42 33.49 74.68 24.49
N VAL A 43 34.10 73.70 23.82
CA VAL A 43 33.65 72.32 23.93
C VAL A 43 33.79 71.97 25.41
N PRO A 44 32.70 71.59 26.11
CA PRO A 44 32.82 71.17 27.50
C PRO A 44 33.82 70.02 27.53
N ALA A 45 34.91 70.22 28.29
CA ALA A 45 35.87 69.15 28.52
C ALA A 45 35.15 68.08 29.34
N VAL A 46 34.68 67.04 28.65
CA VAL A 46 34.05 65.89 29.27
C VAL A 46 35.04 65.33 30.28
N SER A 47 34.63 65.27 31.54
CA SER A 47 35.51 64.82 32.61
C SER A 47 35.88 63.35 32.41
N GLU A 48 37.06 62.96 32.90
CA GLU A 48 37.55 61.58 32.75
C GLU A 48 36.61 60.56 33.43
N GLU A 49 35.90 61.01 34.46
CA GLU A 49 34.85 60.25 35.17
C GLU A 49 33.60 60.01 34.30
N GLU A 50 33.15 61.01 33.53
CA GLU A 50 32.02 60.86 32.59
C GLU A 50 32.35 59.90 31.44
N ILE A 51 33.58 59.92 30.94
CA ILE A 51 34.04 58.99 29.90
C ILE A 51 34.08 57.56 30.44
N ALA A 52 34.53 57.36 31.68
CA ALA A 52 34.53 56.07 32.34
C ALA A 52 33.11 55.52 32.54
N ALA A 53 32.18 56.36 33.01
CA ALA A 53 30.78 55.99 33.20
C ALA A 53 30.10 55.56 31.88
N ILE A 54 30.34 56.30 30.77
CA ILE A 54 29.82 55.95 29.45
C ILE A 54 30.37 54.60 28.97
N ARG A 55 31.67 54.32 29.20
CA ARG A 55 32.28 53.04 28.81
C ARG A 55 31.70 51.86 29.58
N GLU A 56 31.52 52.01 30.89
CA GLU A 56 30.97 50.95 31.74
C GLU A 56 29.51 50.67 31.41
N GLN A 57 28.72 51.72 31.14
CA GLN A 57 27.35 51.56 30.70
C GLN A 57 27.26 50.89 29.32
N ALA A 58 28.06 51.33 28.34
CA ALA A 58 28.12 50.69 27.02
C ALA A 58 28.57 49.22 27.11
N HIS A 59 29.51 48.90 28.00
CA HIS A 59 29.96 47.53 28.23
C HIS A 59 28.82 46.67 28.81
N THR A 60 28.10 47.19 29.80
CA THR A 60 26.98 46.47 30.45
C THR A 60 25.84 46.24 29.47
N GLU A 61 25.45 47.25 28.70
CA GLU A 61 24.40 47.15 27.68
C GLU A 61 24.78 46.16 26.56
N ALA A 62 26.02 46.23 26.06
CA ALA A 62 26.51 45.30 25.05
C ALA A 62 26.59 43.86 25.58
N TYR A 63 26.96 43.68 26.85
CA TYR A 63 27.00 42.37 27.49
C TYR A 63 25.59 41.78 27.63
N GLU A 64 24.62 42.54 28.12
CA GLU A 64 23.24 42.10 28.25
C GLU A 64 22.61 41.77 26.88
N GLU A 65 22.85 42.61 25.88
CA GLU A 65 22.33 42.40 24.53
C GLU A 65 22.98 41.17 23.88
N GLY A 66 24.30 41.01 24.02
CA GLY A 66 25.02 39.82 23.55
C GLY A 66 24.52 38.54 24.22
N LEU A 67 24.20 38.59 25.51
CA LEU A 67 23.66 37.46 26.27
C LEU A 67 22.24 37.10 25.80
N LYS A 68 21.38 38.10 25.57
CA LYS A 68 20.03 37.89 25.01
C LYS A 68 20.09 37.30 23.61
N GLN A 69 20.91 37.86 22.72
CA GLN A 69 21.06 37.38 21.35
C GLN A 69 21.67 35.98 21.29
N GLY A 70 22.70 35.72 22.09
CA GLY A 70 23.33 34.41 22.20
C GLY A 70 22.36 33.35 22.73
N HIS A 71 21.56 33.69 23.75
CA HIS A 71 20.54 32.78 24.27
C HIS A 71 19.46 32.49 23.21
N ALA A 72 18.94 33.52 22.54
CA ALA A 72 17.91 33.35 21.51
C ALA A 72 18.43 32.51 20.31
N ALA A 73 19.65 32.78 19.84
CA ALA A 73 20.28 32.03 18.77
C ALA A 73 20.55 30.57 19.18
N GLY A 74 21.08 30.35 20.38
CA GLY A 74 21.33 29.01 20.92
C GLY A 74 20.05 28.20 21.10
N TYR A 75 18.99 28.83 21.61
CA TYR A 75 17.68 28.19 21.75
C TYR A 75 17.09 27.81 20.38
N ALA A 76 17.12 28.73 19.41
CA ALA A 76 16.61 28.46 18.05
C ALA A 76 17.41 27.35 17.33
N ALA A 77 18.74 27.33 17.49
CA ALA A 77 19.59 26.29 16.94
C ALA A 77 19.32 24.93 17.61
N GLY A 78 19.22 24.90 18.94
CA GLY A 78 18.91 23.69 19.71
C GLY A 78 17.54 23.12 19.38
N ALA A 79 16.51 23.96 19.28
CA ALA A 79 15.17 23.55 18.88
C ALA A 79 15.15 22.94 17.47
N ARG A 80 15.88 23.54 16.52
CA ARG A 80 15.98 23.02 15.15
C ARG A 80 16.71 21.68 15.11
N ALA A 81 17.83 21.56 15.79
CA ALA A 81 18.61 20.32 15.88
C ALA A 81 17.82 19.18 16.56
N ALA A 82 17.09 19.49 17.63
CA ALA A 82 16.23 18.52 18.31
C ALA A 82 15.08 18.06 17.40
N TYR A 83 14.47 18.98 16.65
CA TYR A 83 13.40 18.65 15.70
C TYR A 83 13.91 17.74 14.57
N THR A 84 15.07 18.05 13.96
CA THR A 84 15.63 17.22 12.89
C THR A 84 16.04 15.85 13.38
N ALA A 85 16.73 15.76 14.53
CA ALA A 85 17.12 14.47 15.12
C ALA A 85 15.89 13.63 15.50
N GLY A 86 14.85 14.26 16.07
CA GLY A 86 13.59 13.58 16.37
C GLY A 86 12.84 13.11 15.11
N ALA A 87 12.87 13.90 14.04
CA ALA A 87 12.26 13.52 12.77
C ALA A 87 12.95 12.31 12.13
N GLU A 88 14.28 12.26 12.18
CA GLU A 88 15.07 11.12 11.67
C GLU A 88 14.79 9.83 12.46
N GLN A 89 14.82 9.90 13.79
CA GLN A 89 14.49 8.74 14.64
C GLN A 89 13.06 8.26 14.42
N ASN A 90 12.10 9.19 14.33
CA ASN A 90 10.71 8.86 14.07
C ASN A 90 10.54 8.24 12.68
N ALA A 91 11.27 8.72 11.67
CA ALA A 91 11.21 8.17 10.32
C ALA A 91 11.65 6.70 10.30
N GLU A 92 12.70 6.34 11.02
CA GLU A 92 13.15 4.94 11.13
C GLU A 92 12.10 4.05 11.79
N VAL A 93 11.54 4.48 12.93
CA VAL A 93 10.48 3.73 13.64
C VAL A 93 9.22 3.59 12.76
N LEU A 94 8.84 4.65 12.04
CA LEU A 94 7.71 4.62 11.11
C LEU A 94 7.94 3.63 9.96
N GLN A 95 9.17 3.51 9.45
CA GLN A 95 9.48 2.51 8.43
C GLN A 95 9.39 1.10 8.99
N GLN A 96 9.96 0.83 10.17
CA GLN A 96 9.84 -0.48 10.82
C GLN A 96 8.37 -0.88 11.05
N LEU A 97 7.53 0.05 11.51
CA LEU A 97 6.10 -0.19 11.70
C LEU A 97 5.37 -0.46 10.37
N ARG A 98 5.75 0.23 9.29
CA ARG A 98 5.20 -0.02 7.95
C ARG A 98 5.60 -1.41 7.46
N ASP A 99 6.86 -1.80 7.63
CA ASP A 99 7.34 -3.11 7.22
C ASP A 99 6.61 -4.24 7.96
N ILE A 100 6.39 -4.06 9.27
CA ILE A 100 5.60 -5.00 10.07
C ILE A 100 4.15 -5.05 9.58
N ALA A 101 3.51 -3.91 9.32
CA ALA A 101 2.13 -3.86 8.85
C ALA A 101 1.97 -4.55 7.50
N VAL A 102 2.87 -4.26 6.55
CA VAL A 102 2.89 -4.91 5.23
C VAL A 102 3.15 -6.41 5.38
N GLY A 103 4.19 -6.79 6.12
CA GLY A 103 4.53 -8.19 6.38
C GLY A 103 3.39 -8.98 7.00
N PHE A 104 2.69 -8.40 7.98
CA PHE A 104 1.52 -9.01 8.62
C PHE A 104 0.39 -9.21 7.61
N THR A 105 0.03 -8.19 6.83
CA THR A 105 -1.05 -8.31 5.83
C THR A 105 -0.75 -9.38 4.78
N THR A 106 0.50 -9.46 4.31
CA THR A 106 0.94 -10.49 3.37
C THR A 106 0.87 -11.89 3.98
N GLN A 107 1.31 -12.06 5.23
CA GLN A 107 1.25 -13.34 5.93
C GLN A 107 -0.18 -13.82 6.20
N VAL A 108 -1.10 -12.90 6.52
CA VAL A 108 -2.52 -13.21 6.67
C VAL A 108 -3.11 -13.69 5.34
N ALA A 109 -2.80 -13.00 4.23
CA ALA A 109 -3.24 -13.42 2.90
C ALA A 109 -2.69 -14.81 2.52
N ALA A 110 -1.39 -15.04 2.69
CA ALA A 110 -0.75 -16.33 2.43
C ALA A 110 -1.30 -17.46 3.31
N SER A 111 -1.65 -17.17 4.56
CA SER A 111 -2.33 -18.12 5.44
C SER A 111 -3.70 -18.51 4.89
N GLY A 112 -4.45 -17.55 4.33
CA GLY A 112 -5.71 -17.80 3.64
C GLY A 112 -5.55 -18.78 2.47
N GLU A 113 -4.57 -18.55 1.61
CA GLU A 113 -4.25 -19.44 0.48
C GLU A 113 -3.85 -20.85 0.93
N THR A 114 -3.25 -20.98 2.12
CA THR A 114 -2.85 -22.28 2.68
C THR A 114 -4.02 -23.02 3.33
N ILE A 115 -4.96 -22.29 3.97
CA ILE A 115 -6.10 -22.86 4.70
C ILE A 115 -7.25 -23.22 3.75
N ALA A 116 -7.47 -22.42 2.70
CA ALA A 116 -8.53 -22.67 1.71
C ALA A 116 -8.55 -24.10 1.14
N PRO A 117 -7.43 -24.67 0.62
CA PRO A 117 -7.43 -26.04 0.11
C PRO A 117 -7.70 -27.07 1.22
N GLN A 118 -7.22 -26.85 2.44
CA GLN A 118 -7.45 -27.75 3.57
C GLN A 118 -8.94 -27.78 3.97
N LEU A 119 -9.61 -26.63 3.95
CA LEU A 119 -11.04 -26.54 4.19
C LEU A 119 -11.85 -27.22 3.08
N LEU A 120 -11.43 -27.06 1.82
CA LEU A 120 -12.05 -27.77 0.69
C LEU A 120 -11.90 -29.28 0.84
N ASP A 121 -10.70 -29.77 1.14
CA ASP A 121 -10.43 -31.19 1.37
C ASP A 121 -11.29 -31.76 2.50
N LEU A 122 -11.40 -31.04 3.62
CA LEU A 122 -12.24 -31.46 4.75
C LEU A 122 -13.73 -31.50 4.35
N ALA A 123 -14.23 -30.49 3.64
CA ALA A 123 -15.62 -30.46 3.17
C ALA A 123 -15.92 -31.62 2.21
N LEU A 124 -14.97 -31.91 1.32
CA LEU A 124 -14.99 -33.06 0.43
C LEU A 124 -15.03 -34.37 1.24
N ASP A 125 -14.16 -34.56 2.22
CA ASP A 125 -14.15 -35.78 3.03
C ASP A 125 -15.45 -36.00 3.80
N VAL A 126 -16.05 -34.94 4.35
CA VAL A 126 -17.36 -35.00 5.03
C VAL A 126 -18.45 -35.41 4.05
N ALA A 127 -18.54 -34.77 2.88
CA ALA A 127 -19.53 -35.11 1.87
C ALA A 127 -19.37 -36.55 1.35
N LYS A 128 -18.13 -37.04 1.20
CA LYS A 128 -17.84 -38.43 0.86
C LYS A 128 -18.31 -39.39 1.94
N ALA A 129 -18.07 -39.08 3.21
CA ALA A 129 -18.52 -39.88 4.33
C ALA A 129 -20.06 -39.96 4.39
N MET A 130 -20.75 -38.83 4.19
CA MET A 130 -22.21 -38.78 4.11
C MET A 130 -22.75 -39.62 2.95
N LEU A 131 -22.19 -39.50 1.74
CA LEU A 131 -22.63 -40.26 0.57
C LEU A 131 -22.46 -41.78 0.76
N LYS A 132 -21.37 -42.20 1.42
CA LYS A 132 -21.13 -43.61 1.74
C LYS A 132 -22.22 -44.20 2.64
N THR A 133 -22.83 -43.39 3.50
CA THR A 133 -23.96 -43.81 4.36
C THR A 133 -25.32 -43.69 3.65
N ALA A 134 -25.46 -42.78 2.70
CA ALA A 134 -26.74 -42.50 2.03
C ALA A 134 -27.17 -43.59 1.04
N LEU A 135 -26.25 -44.15 0.25
CA LEU A 135 -26.57 -45.19 -0.75
C LEU A 135 -27.07 -46.51 -0.13
N PRO A 136 -26.48 -47.02 0.97
CA PRO A 136 -27.05 -48.16 1.69
C PRO A 136 -28.42 -47.88 2.29
N ALA A 137 -28.66 -46.65 2.77
CA ALA A 137 -29.92 -46.26 3.40
C ALA A 137 -31.06 -46.01 2.39
N ARG A 138 -30.74 -45.52 1.19
CA ARG A 138 -31.69 -45.24 0.10
C ARG A 138 -31.12 -45.72 -1.25
N PRO A 139 -31.31 -47.00 -1.60
CA PRO A 139 -30.84 -47.58 -2.85
C PRO A 139 -31.37 -46.89 -4.12
N GLU A 140 -32.54 -46.25 -4.04
CA GLU A 140 -33.23 -45.59 -5.15
C GLU A 140 -32.43 -44.42 -5.72
N LEU A 141 -31.47 -43.89 -4.96
CA LEU A 141 -30.52 -42.85 -5.40
C LEU A 141 -29.64 -43.32 -6.57
N VAL A 142 -29.60 -44.61 -6.91
CA VAL A 142 -28.91 -45.12 -8.10
C VAL A 142 -29.59 -44.69 -9.41
N LEU A 143 -30.91 -44.49 -9.42
CA LEU A 143 -31.67 -44.10 -10.61
C LEU A 143 -31.16 -42.78 -11.23
N PRO A 144 -31.10 -41.66 -10.48
CA PRO A 144 -30.58 -40.41 -11.03
C PRO A 144 -29.09 -40.50 -11.43
N ILE A 145 -28.31 -41.36 -10.77
CA ILE A 145 -26.90 -41.59 -11.12
C ILE A 145 -26.79 -42.22 -12.51
N VAL A 146 -27.59 -43.26 -12.77
CA VAL A 146 -27.64 -43.96 -14.06
C VAL A 146 -28.15 -43.01 -15.15
N THR A 147 -29.24 -42.29 -14.89
CA THR A 147 -29.77 -41.30 -15.83
C THR A 147 -28.72 -40.25 -16.19
N ALA A 148 -28.01 -39.70 -15.22
CA ALA A 148 -26.94 -38.73 -15.48
C ALA A 148 -25.77 -39.33 -16.29
N ALA A 149 -25.39 -40.59 -16.02
CA ALA A 149 -24.34 -41.28 -16.77
C ALA A 149 -24.73 -41.49 -18.24
N MET A 150 -26.00 -41.80 -18.52
CA MET A 150 -26.51 -41.94 -19.89
C MET A 150 -26.47 -40.62 -20.67
N HIS A 151 -26.85 -39.51 -20.03
CA HIS A 151 -26.83 -38.18 -20.67
C HIS A 151 -25.40 -37.66 -20.92
N ALA A 152 -24.40 -38.22 -20.23
CA ALA A 152 -23.00 -37.83 -20.40
C ALA A 152 -22.32 -38.45 -21.63
N LEU A 153 -23.00 -39.29 -22.42
CA LEU A 153 -22.51 -39.88 -23.68
C LEU A 153 -22.63 -38.83 -24.81
N PRO A 154 -21.54 -38.24 -25.34
CA PRO A 154 -21.61 -37.41 -26.53
C PRO A 154 -21.85 -38.28 -27.76
N GLY A 155 -23.03 -38.13 -28.38
CA GLY A 155 -23.46 -38.94 -29.52
C GLY A 155 -23.91 -40.33 -29.08
N LEU A 156 -25.23 -40.54 -29.01
CA LEU A 156 -25.85 -41.81 -28.63
C LEU A 156 -25.63 -42.86 -29.74
N GLN A 157 -24.45 -43.48 -29.79
CA GLN A 157 -24.23 -44.63 -30.65
C GLN A 157 -24.90 -45.83 -29.97
N LEU A 158 -25.94 -46.39 -30.57
CA LEU A 158 -26.59 -47.59 -30.06
C LEU A 158 -26.07 -48.81 -30.83
N PRO A 159 -26.03 -50.00 -30.23
CA PRO A 159 -26.45 -50.34 -28.86
C PRO A 159 -25.39 -49.99 -27.79
N ALA A 160 -25.86 -49.61 -26.60
CA ALA A 160 -25.01 -49.36 -25.43
C ALA A 160 -25.31 -50.37 -24.31
N THR A 161 -24.28 -50.82 -23.60
CA THR A 161 -24.38 -51.78 -22.50
C THR A 161 -24.17 -51.05 -21.17
N LEU A 162 -25.16 -51.14 -20.28
CA LEU A 162 -25.13 -50.61 -18.92
C LEU A 162 -24.81 -51.75 -17.94
N SER A 163 -23.60 -51.76 -17.40
CA SER A 163 -23.16 -52.72 -16.39
C SER A 163 -23.43 -52.17 -14.97
N LEU A 164 -24.12 -52.96 -14.15
CA LEU A 164 -24.52 -52.60 -12.78
C LEU A 164 -24.33 -53.76 -11.80
N HIS A 165 -24.28 -53.45 -10.50
CA HIS A 165 -24.38 -54.45 -9.43
C HIS A 165 -25.75 -55.17 -9.48
N PRO A 166 -25.83 -56.48 -9.16
CA PRO A 166 -27.08 -57.25 -9.23
C PRO A 166 -28.30 -56.59 -8.58
N ALA A 167 -28.16 -56.11 -7.34
CA ALA A 167 -29.24 -55.45 -6.60
C ALA A 167 -29.70 -54.12 -7.23
N ASP A 168 -28.79 -53.40 -7.90
CA ASP A 168 -29.11 -52.11 -8.50
C ASP A 168 -29.67 -52.30 -9.92
N ALA A 169 -29.25 -53.36 -10.61
CA ALA A 169 -29.80 -53.77 -11.90
C ALA A 169 -31.27 -54.16 -11.79
N GLU A 170 -31.69 -54.77 -10.68
CA GLU A 170 -33.09 -55.09 -10.41
C GLU A 170 -33.94 -53.83 -10.25
N LEU A 171 -33.50 -52.89 -9.40
CA LEU A 171 -34.15 -51.59 -9.21
C LEU A 171 -34.26 -50.79 -10.52
N VAL A 172 -33.19 -50.75 -11.31
CA VAL A 172 -33.16 -50.07 -12.61
C VAL A 172 -34.12 -50.73 -13.61
N ARG A 173 -34.20 -52.07 -13.62
CA ARG A 173 -35.11 -52.81 -14.51
C ARG A 173 -36.57 -52.55 -14.15
N GLU A 174 -36.89 -52.47 -12.87
CA GLU A 174 -38.24 -52.18 -12.37
C GLU A 174 -38.70 -50.76 -12.73
N HIS A 175 -37.82 -49.76 -12.63
CA HIS A 175 -38.22 -48.36 -12.77
C HIS A 175 -38.05 -47.79 -14.18
N ILE A 176 -36.98 -48.17 -14.89
CA ILE A 176 -36.60 -47.58 -16.19
C ILE A 176 -36.22 -48.63 -17.24
N GLY A 177 -36.46 -49.92 -16.97
CA GLY A 177 -36.07 -51.01 -17.87
C GLY A 177 -36.77 -50.99 -19.24
N GLU A 178 -38.06 -50.63 -19.27
CA GLU A 178 -38.83 -50.54 -20.51
C GLU A 178 -38.29 -49.43 -21.41
N ASP A 179 -38.07 -48.23 -20.86
CA ASP A 179 -37.50 -47.09 -21.57
C ASP A 179 -36.08 -47.38 -22.10
N LEU A 180 -35.25 -48.06 -21.29
CA LEU A 180 -33.91 -48.48 -21.71
C LEU A 180 -33.96 -49.42 -22.91
N SER A 181 -34.82 -50.44 -22.85
CA SER A 181 -34.96 -51.42 -23.93
C SER A 181 -35.48 -50.80 -25.23
N ALA A 182 -36.45 -49.86 -25.14
CA ALA A 182 -36.98 -49.12 -26.28
C ALA A 182 -35.91 -48.27 -26.98
N ASN A 183 -34.94 -47.77 -26.20
CA ASN A 183 -33.81 -46.98 -26.69
C ASN A 183 -32.57 -47.82 -27.00
N GLY A 184 -32.66 -49.15 -27.12
CA GLY A 184 -31.55 -50.02 -27.54
C GLY A 184 -30.45 -50.22 -26.49
N TRP A 185 -30.75 -50.03 -25.20
CA TRP A 185 -29.82 -50.28 -24.09
C TRP A 185 -29.92 -51.72 -23.59
N LEU A 186 -28.77 -52.32 -23.32
CA LEU A 186 -28.67 -53.65 -22.73
C LEU A 186 -28.18 -53.54 -21.29
N ILE A 187 -28.92 -54.10 -20.33
CA ILE A 187 -28.52 -54.13 -18.92
C ILE A 187 -27.70 -55.39 -18.67
N ALA A 188 -26.42 -55.21 -18.33
CA ALA A 188 -25.51 -56.28 -17.91
C ALA A 188 -25.34 -56.26 -16.39
N VAL A 189 -25.25 -57.45 -15.79
CA VAL A 189 -24.99 -57.60 -14.35
C VAL A 189 -23.53 -57.97 -14.16
N SER A 190 -22.82 -57.24 -13.30
CA SER A 190 -21.44 -57.52 -12.92
C SER A 190 -21.30 -57.43 -11.40
N GLY A 191 -20.72 -58.46 -10.78
CA GLY A 191 -20.46 -58.50 -9.33
C GLY A 191 -19.21 -57.71 -8.91
N ASP A 192 -18.43 -57.27 -9.89
CA ASP A 192 -17.18 -56.52 -9.71
C ASP A 192 -17.46 -55.02 -9.48
N ILE A 193 -18.69 -54.58 -9.75
CA ILE A 193 -19.14 -53.19 -9.61
C ILE A 193 -19.77 -53.01 -8.23
N GLU A 194 -19.27 -52.04 -7.46
CA GLU A 194 -19.86 -51.67 -6.17
C GLU A 194 -21.27 -51.09 -6.33
N ARG A 195 -22.11 -51.24 -5.30
CA ARG A 195 -23.45 -50.64 -5.28
C ARG A 195 -23.41 -49.12 -5.47
N GLY A 196 -24.32 -48.58 -6.26
CA GLY A 196 -24.39 -47.16 -6.63
C GLY A 196 -23.33 -46.72 -7.67
N SER A 197 -22.59 -47.67 -8.24
CA SER A 197 -21.70 -47.46 -9.38
C SER A 197 -22.31 -48.07 -10.64
N CYS A 198 -22.02 -47.46 -11.79
CA CYS A 198 -22.44 -47.97 -13.09
C CYS A 198 -21.30 -47.82 -14.10
N ARG A 199 -21.23 -48.72 -15.07
CA ARG A 199 -20.32 -48.59 -16.21
C ARG A 199 -21.14 -48.65 -17.49
N VAL A 200 -20.92 -47.69 -18.38
CA VAL A 200 -21.58 -47.65 -19.68
C VAL A 200 -20.55 -47.93 -20.75
N ASP A 201 -20.78 -48.97 -21.53
CA ASP A 201 -19.91 -49.45 -22.60
C ASP A 201 -20.63 -49.30 -23.95
N ASN A 202 -19.95 -48.72 -24.93
CA ASN A 202 -20.43 -48.54 -26.29
C ASN A 202 -19.29 -48.85 -27.29
N ASN A 203 -19.60 -49.03 -28.57
CA ASN A 203 -18.65 -49.43 -29.60
C ASN A 203 -17.42 -48.50 -29.70
N ALA A 204 -17.58 -47.22 -29.37
CA ALA A 204 -16.51 -46.23 -29.47
C ALA A 204 -16.06 -45.63 -28.13
N ASN A 205 -16.85 -45.79 -27.04
CA ASN A 205 -16.60 -45.05 -25.81
C ASN A 205 -17.02 -45.85 -24.57
N GLN A 206 -16.23 -45.73 -23.51
CA GLN A 206 -16.54 -46.29 -22.20
C GLN A 206 -16.65 -45.15 -21.19
N ILE A 207 -17.80 -45.06 -20.51
CA ILE A 207 -18.02 -44.11 -19.43
C ILE A 207 -18.04 -44.87 -18.11
N ASP A 208 -17.03 -44.58 -17.28
CA ASP A 208 -17.01 -45.01 -15.89
C ASP A 208 -17.86 -44.06 -15.03
N GLY A 209 -18.98 -44.57 -14.53
CA GLY A 209 -19.86 -43.92 -13.57
C GLY A 209 -19.61 -44.37 -12.13
N SER A 210 -18.45 -44.95 -11.82
CA SER A 210 -18.06 -45.32 -10.46
C SER A 210 -18.12 -44.12 -9.50
N SER A 211 -18.41 -44.41 -8.23
CA SER A 211 -18.39 -43.42 -7.15
C SER A 211 -17.07 -42.63 -7.12
N ALA A 212 -15.95 -43.32 -7.33
CA ALA A 212 -14.61 -42.73 -7.37
C ALA A 212 -14.42 -41.77 -8.56
N THR A 213 -14.85 -42.14 -9.77
CA THR A 213 -14.72 -41.28 -10.95
C THR A 213 -15.65 -40.07 -10.90
N ARG A 214 -16.87 -40.23 -10.38
CA ARG A 214 -17.78 -39.10 -10.13
C ARG A 214 -17.21 -38.15 -9.08
N TRP A 215 -16.67 -38.68 -7.99
CA TRP A 215 -16.02 -37.88 -6.95
C TRP A 215 -14.86 -37.06 -7.50
N ARG A 216 -14.00 -37.68 -8.32
CA ARG A 216 -12.88 -37.01 -8.97
C ARG A 216 -13.35 -35.86 -9.87
N ARG A 217 -14.47 -36.03 -10.59
CA ARG A 217 -15.06 -34.94 -11.42
C ARG A 217 -15.55 -33.77 -10.57
N VAL A 218 -16.24 -34.04 -9.46
CA VAL A 218 -16.72 -32.99 -8.54
C VAL A 218 -15.55 -32.27 -7.88
N ALA A 219 -14.58 -33.00 -7.33
CA ALA A 219 -13.39 -32.43 -6.73
C ALA A 219 -12.60 -31.60 -7.75
N ALA A 220 -12.43 -32.09 -8.98
CA ALA A 220 -11.77 -31.35 -10.05
C ALA A 220 -12.54 -30.07 -10.45
N SER A 221 -13.87 -30.07 -10.45
CA SER A 221 -14.66 -28.88 -10.75
C SER A 221 -14.60 -27.81 -9.66
N LEU A 222 -14.38 -28.20 -8.41
CA LEU A 222 -14.28 -27.28 -7.27
C LEU A 222 -12.85 -26.77 -7.08
N SER A 223 -11.84 -27.61 -7.36
CA SER A 223 -10.42 -27.23 -7.31
C SER A 223 -10.00 -26.40 -8.51
N LYS A 224 -10.64 -26.60 -9.68
CA LYS A 224 -10.51 -25.69 -10.81
C LYS A 224 -11.47 -24.54 -10.59
N GLU A 225 -11.07 -23.58 -9.75
CA GLU A 225 -11.69 -22.25 -9.82
C GLU A 225 -11.83 -21.86 -11.29
N SER A 226 -13.04 -21.43 -11.63
CA SER A 226 -13.45 -21.14 -12.98
C SER A 226 -12.54 -20.04 -13.55
N ASP A 227 -11.63 -20.43 -14.46
CA ASP A 227 -10.95 -19.57 -15.46
C ASP A 227 -11.98 -18.94 -16.42
N TRP A 228 -13.09 -18.43 -15.90
CA TRP A 228 -14.13 -17.75 -16.67
C TRP A 228 -13.88 -16.22 -16.71
N LEU A 229 -12.84 -15.75 -16.02
CA LEU A 229 -12.37 -14.36 -15.99
C LEU A 229 -10.84 -14.26 -16.17
N ALA A 230 -10.25 -15.11 -17.02
CA ALA A 230 -8.92 -14.89 -17.59
C ALA A 230 -9.04 -14.52 -19.08
#